data_AF-B1M3N3-F1
#
_entry.id   AF-B1M3N3-F1
#
_cell.length_a   1.000
_cell.length_b   1.000
_cell.length_c   1.000
_cell.angle_alpha   90.00
_cell.angle_beta   90.00
_cell.angle_gamma   90.00
#
_symmetry.space_group_name_H-M   'P 1'
#
loop_
_entity.id
_entity.type
_entity.pdbx_description
1 polymer ?
#
loop_
_entity_poly.entity_id
_entity_poly.type
_entity_poly.pdbx_seq_one_letter_code
_entity_poly.pdbx_strand_id
1 'polypeptide(L)'
;MNKFAPLVAAALAWAVFGTWAEARRSSLQKDMPALRPGIEADLAARHCPAVRIDTERFRQFSRENHLNHADFFTKKRSVALQHDLDAELAQLRARPEEACAQMWAKYGDDGTVQHLLVRK
;
A
#
# COMPACT_ATOMS: atom_id res chain seq x y z
N MET A 1 7.41 7.64 51.17
CA MET A 1 7.47 8.60 50.04
C MET A 1 8.22 7.94 48.88
N ASN A 2 7.49 7.46 47.86
CA ASN A 2 8.08 6.70 46.75
C ASN A 2 8.85 7.61 45.79
N LYS A 3 10.17 7.64 45.94
CA LYS A 3 11.12 8.42 45.11
C LYS A 3 11.16 7.99 43.63
N PHE A 4 10.49 6.88 43.26
CA PHE A 4 10.46 6.33 41.90
C PHE A 4 9.25 6.80 41.06
N ALA A 5 8.22 7.36 41.69
CA ALA A 5 7.04 7.89 40.99
C ALA A 5 7.38 8.93 39.88
N PRO A 6 8.29 9.90 40.07
CA PRO A 6 8.61 10.87 39.02
C PRO A 6 9.36 10.25 37.83
N LEU A 7 10.18 9.22 38.05
CA LEU A 7 10.91 8.54 36.98
C LEU A 7 9.98 7.67 36.12
N VAL A 8 9.02 6.99 36.75
CA VAL A 8 7.99 6.22 36.03
C VAL A 8 7.08 7.15 35.22
N ALA A 9 6.68 8.28 35.80
CA ALA A 9 5.87 9.28 35.09
C ALA A 9 6.63 9.91 33.91
N ALA A 10 7.92 10.21 34.07
CA ALA A 10 8.76 10.72 32.99
C ALA A 10 8.93 9.69 31.85
N ALA A 11 9.13 8.40 32.18
CA ALA A 11 9.26 7.34 31.19
C ALA A 11 7.94 7.11 30.40
N LEU A 12 6.80 7.12 31.10
CA LEU A 12 5.48 7.01 30.46
C LEU A 12 5.18 8.23 29.57
N ALA A 13 5.49 9.44 30.04
CA ALA A 13 5.35 10.64 29.22
C ALA A 13 6.22 10.56 27.96
N TRP A 14 7.48 10.15 28.08
CA TRP A 14 8.38 10.03 26.92
C TRP A 14 7.89 8.99 25.90
N ALA A 15 7.36 7.86 26.37
CA ALA A 15 6.75 6.83 25.51
C ALA A 15 5.48 7.34 24.80
N VAL A 16 4.62 8.09 25.49
CA VAL A 16 3.40 8.68 24.90
C VAL A 16 3.76 9.77 23.89
N PHE A 17 4.75 10.61 24.17
CA PHE A 17 5.22 11.62 23.23
C PHE A 17 5.89 11.00 21.99
N GLY A 18 6.70 9.95 22.17
CA GLY A 18 7.31 9.21 21.06
C GLY A 18 6.27 8.60 20.12
N THR A 19 5.29 7.90 20.69
CA THR A 19 4.19 7.28 19.91
C THR A 19 3.31 8.31 19.22
N TRP A 20 3.00 9.44 19.87
CA TRP A 20 2.24 10.52 19.22
C TRP A 20 3.03 11.20 18.09
N ALA A 21 4.33 11.46 18.29
CA ALA A 21 5.18 12.06 17.26
C ALA A 21 5.33 11.13 16.04
N GLU A 22 5.43 9.82 16.26
CA GLU A 22 5.46 8.81 15.19
C GLU A 22 4.12 8.71 14.46
N ALA A 23 3.01 8.69 15.19
CA ALA A 23 1.66 8.72 14.60
C ALA A 23 1.42 9.99 13.78
N ARG A 24 1.87 11.15 14.30
CA ARG A 24 1.79 12.45 13.61
C ARG A 24 2.61 12.43 12.32
N ARG A 25 3.87 11.97 12.37
CA ARG A 25 4.72 11.84 11.17
C ARG A 25 4.11 10.89 10.14
N SER A 26 3.54 9.78 10.58
CA SER A 26 2.86 8.83 9.69
C SER A 26 1.60 9.42 9.05
N SER A 27 0.83 10.24 9.78
CA SER A 27 -0.34 10.95 9.23
C SER A 27 0.03 12.04 8.22
N LEU A 28 1.24 12.61 8.34
CA LEU A 28 1.77 13.62 7.41
C LEU A 28 2.49 12.99 6.21
N GLN A 29 2.74 11.67 6.25
CA GLN A 29 3.32 10.95 5.14
C GLN A 29 2.28 10.84 4.02
N LYS A 30 2.37 11.75 3.06
CA LYS A 30 1.50 11.75 1.88
C LYS A 30 2.09 10.82 0.83
N ASP A 31 1.43 9.68 0.60
CA ASP A 31 1.78 8.81 -0.51
C ASP A 31 1.46 9.48 -1.85
N MET A 32 2.26 9.19 -2.88
CA MET A 32 1.95 9.65 -4.23
C MET A 32 0.68 8.95 -4.71
N PRO A 33 -0.37 9.66 -5.18
CA PRO A 33 -1.62 9.03 -5.60
C PRO A 33 -1.45 7.95 -6.68
N ALA A 34 -0.48 8.16 -7.58
CA ALA A 34 -0.12 7.22 -8.63
C ALA A 34 0.50 5.91 -8.10
N LEU A 35 0.81 5.81 -6.82
CA LEU A 35 1.45 4.64 -6.27
C LEU A 35 0.46 3.48 -6.05
N ARG A 36 -0.80 3.82 -5.75
CA ARG A 36 -1.89 2.86 -5.49
C ARG A 36 -2.17 1.93 -6.68
N PRO A 37 -2.37 2.42 -7.93
CA PRO A 37 -2.57 1.55 -9.09
C PRO A 37 -1.48 0.50 -9.29
N GLY A 38 -0.21 0.89 -9.10
CA GLY A 38 0.90 -0.04 -9.26
C GLY A 38 0.96 -1.14 -8.20
N ILE A 39 0.60 -0.82 -6.94
CA ILE A 39 0.52 -1.85 -5.88
C ILE A 39 -0.69 -2.77 -6.11
N GLU A 40 -1.86 -2.23 -6.42
CA GLU A 40 -3.06 -3.04 -6.66
C GLU A 40 -2.83 -4.02 -7.83
N ALA A 41 -2.15 -3.58 -8.90
CA ALA A 41 -1.75 -4.45 -10.00
C ALA A 41 -0.74 -5.54 -9.57
N ASP A 42 0.23 -5.22 -8.70
CA ASP A 42 1.15 -6.22 -8.13
C ASP A 42 0.44 -7.24 -7.22
N LEU A 43 -0.51 -6.78 -6.39
CA LEU A 43 -1.36 -7.66 -5.58
C LEU A 43 -2.17 -8.60 -6.48
N ALA A 44 -2.79 -8.07 -7.54
CA ALA A 44 -3.53 -8.88 -8.51
C ALA A 44 -2.61 -9.91 -9.18
N ALA A 45 -1.43 -9.53 -9.65
CA ALA A 45 -0.51 -10.46 -10.31
C ALA A 45 -0.03 -11.60 -9.38
N ARG A 46 0.05 -11.36 -8.06
CA ARG A 46 0.44 -12.35 -7.05
C ARG A 46 -0.70 -13.28 -6.64
N HIS A 47 -1.93 -12.76 -6.55
CA HIS A 47 -3.08 -13.49 -5.99
C HIS A 47 -4.04 -14.04 -7.06
N CYS A 48 -4.04 -13.47 -8.25
CA CYS A 48 -4.92 -13.87 -9.34
C CYS A 48 -4.16 -14.76 -10.35
N PRO A 49 -4.58 -16.03 -10.53
CA PRO A 49 -3.80 -16.99 -11.30
C PRO A 49 -3.73 -16.65 -12.79
N ALA A 50 -4.80 -16.09 -13.37
CA ALA A 50 -4.94 -15.88 -14.82
C ALA A 50 -4.29 -14.58 -15.35
N VAL A 51 -3.71 -13.75 -14.48
CA VAL A 51 -3.17 -12.43 -14.86
C VAL A 51 -1.73 -12.27 -14.40
N ARG A 52 -0.97 -11.43 -15.10
CA ARG A 52 0.39 -11.00 -14.74
C ARG A 52 0.56 -9.51 -15.04
N ILE A 53 1.57 -8.89 -14.45
CA ILE A 53 1.95 -7.52 -14.80
C ILE A 53 2.42 -7.47 -16.25
N ASP A 54 1.92 -6.47 -16.98
CA ASP A 54 2.52 -6.02 -18.23
C ASP A 54 3.78 -5.20 -17.92
N THR A 55 4.94 -5.81 -18.08
CA THR A 55 6.21 -5.18 -17.72
C THR A 55 6.49 -3.90 -18.52
N GLU A 56 6.04 -3.80 -19.77
CA GLU A 56 6.29 -2.62 -20.60
C GLU A 56 5.43 -1.45 -20.16
N ARG A 57 4.12 -1.70 -20.02
CA ARG A 57 3.17 -0.68 -19.55
C ARG A 57 3.45 -0.27 -18.11
N PHE A 58 3.85 -1.20 -17.24
CA PHE A 58 4.24 -0.89 -15.87
C PHE A 58 5.51 -0.04 -15.79
N ARG A 59 6.51 -0.31 -16.65
CA ARG A 59 7.71 0.54 -16.75
C ARG A 59 7.37 1.94 -17.26
N GLN A 60 6.51 2.04 -18.27
CA GLN A 60 6.05 3.33 -18.79
C GLN A 60 5.32 4.13 -17.70
N PHE A 61 4.33 3.52 -17.07
CA PHE A 61 3.59 4.09 -15.93
C PHE A 61 4.51 4.59 -14.82
N SER A 62 5.51 3.79 -14.44
CA SER A 62 6.48 4.17 -13.40
C SER A 62 7.27 5.42 -13.81
N ARG A 63 7.73 5.50 -15.07
CA ARG A 63 8.44 6.69 -15.57
C ARG A 63 7.57 7.93 -15.60
N GLU A 64 6.34 7.82 -16.09
CA GLU A 64 5.38 8.93 -16.20
C GLU A 64 5.01 9.51 -14.83
N ASN A 65 5.01 8.68 -13.79
CA ASN A 65 4.66 9.09 -12.43
C ASN A 65 5.88 9.31 -11.53
N HIS A 66 7.09 9.29 -12.10
CA HIS A 66 8.37 9.41 -11.37
C HIS A 66 8.51 8.41 -10.20
N LEU A 67 7.94 7.22 -10.35
CA LEU A 67 8.00 6.13 -9.38
C LEU A 67 9.19 5.23 -9.68
N ASN A 68 9.88 4.81 -8.63
CA ASN A 68 10.98 3.85 -8.70
C ASN A 68 10.69 2.60 -7.84
N HIS A 69 11.60 1.63 -7.88
CA HIS A 69 11.47 0.39 -7.11
C HIS A 69 11.32 0.63 -5.61
N ALA A 70 12.04 1.61 -5.04
CA ALA A 70 11.94 1.91 -3.61
C ALA A 70 10.55 2.44 -3.25
N ASP A 71 9.90 3.18 -4.16
CA ASP A 71 8.52 3.61 -3.98
C ASP A 71 7.56 2.42 -3.86
N PHE A 72 7.78 1.32 -4.59
CA PHE A 72 6.91 0.14 -4.53
C PHE A 72 7.21 -0.83 -3.40
N PHE A 73 8.48 -0.99 -3.00
CA PHE A 73 8.88 -2.13 -2.16
C PHE A 73 9.69 -1.77 -0.91
N THR A 74 10.19 -0.54 -0.80
CA THR A 74 11.15 -0.20 0.28
C THR A 74 10.64 0.92 1.17
N LYS A 75 9.90 1.90 0.63
CA LYS A 75 9.35 3.00 1.41
C LYS A 75 8.18 2.51 2.27
N LYS A 76 8.18 2.90 3.54
CA LYS A 76 7.05 2.70 4.44
C LYS A 76 5.81 3.39 3.86
N ARG A 77 4.64 2.75 3.93
CA ARG A 77 3.37 3.30 3.48
C ARG A 77 2.79 4.25 4.53
N SER A 78 1.97 5.20 4.11
CA SER A 78 1.04 5.84 5.05
C SER A 78 0.11 4.77 5.65
N VAL A 79 -0.36 5.01 6.87
CA VAL A 79 -1.31 4.11 7.54
C VAL A 79 -2.61 3.97 6.75
N ALA A 80 -3.05 5.05 6.09
CA ALA A 80 -4.25 5.03 5.27
C ALA A 80 -4.10 4.12 4.04
N LEU A 81 -2.99 4.26 3.29
CA LEU A 81 -2.74 3.40 2.13
C LEU A 81 -2.55 1.94 2.57
N GLN A 82 -1.87 1.69 3.68
CA GLN A 82 -1.72 0.32 4.19
C GLN A 82 -3.07 -0.31 4.56
N HIS A 83 -3.95 0.43 5.24
CA HIS A 83 -5.28 -0.03 5.61
C HIS A 83 -6.13 -0.40 4.38
N ASP A 84 -6.10 0.43 3.33
CA ASP A 84 -6.80 0.15 2.08
C ASP A 84 -6.28 -1.13 1.41
N LEU A 85 -4.95 -1.32 1.36
CA LEU A 85 -4.32 -2.52 0.79
C LEU A 85 -4.64 -3.78 1.60
N ASP A 86 -4.69 -3.68 2.93
CA ASP A 86 -5.04 -4.80 3.81
C ASP A 86 -6.51 -5.21 3.60
N ALA A 87 -7.41 -4.25 3.40
CA ALA A 87 -8.81 -4.52 3.08
C ALA A 87 -8.96 -5.21 1.72
N GLU A 88 -8.22 -4.75 0.70
CA GLU A 88 -8.25 -5.33 -0.64
C GLU A 88 -7.65 -6.75 -0.65
N LEU A 89 -6.59 -6.98 0.12
CA LEU A 89 -6.03 -8.31 0.34
C LEU A 89 -6.99 -9.23 1.11
N ALA A 90 -7.72 -8.71 2.09
CA ALA A 90 -8.76 -9.48 2.78
C ALA A 90 -9.88 -9.88 1.82
N GLN A 91 -10.28 -8.99 0.90
CA GLN A 91 -11.27 -9.29 -0.13
C GLN A 91 -10.76 -10.35 -1.12
N LEU A 92 -9.51 -10.26 -1.58
CA LEU A 92 -8.88 -11.27 -2.43
C LEU A 92 -8.86 -12.66 -1.78
N ARG A 93 -8.69 -12.72 -0.45
CA ARG A 93 -8.73 -13.99 0.31
C ARG A 93 -10.15 -14.52 0.50
N ALA A 94 -11.10 -13.64 0.80
CA ALA A 94 -12.47 -14.03 1.09
C ALA A 94 -13.26 -14.40 -0.18
N ARG A 95 -13.04 -13.66 -1.27
CA ARG A 95 -13.77 -13.80 -2.55
C ARG A 95 -12.81 -13.66 -3.74
N PRO A 96 -11.94 -14.66 -3.97
CA PRO A 96 -10.88 -14.56 -4.96
C PRO A 96 -11.39 -14.33 -6.38
N GLU A 97 -12.47 -15.01 -6.78
CA GLU A 97 -13.01 -14.88 -8.15
C GLU A 97 -13.55 -13.47 -8.42
N GLU A 98 -14.39 -12.95 -7.51
CA GLU A 98 -14.95 -11.60 -7.62
C GLU A 98 -13.86 -10.53 -7.58
N ALA A 99 -12.90 -10.67 -6.66
CA ALA A 99 -11.80 -9.70 -6.51
C ALA A 99 -10.87 -9.71 -7.72
N CYS A 100 -10.55 -10.88 -8.28
CA CYS A 100 -9.73 -10.97 -9.48
C CYS A 100 -10.44 -10.44 -10.74
N ALA A 101 -11.75 -10.64 -10.85
CA ALA A 101 -12.55 -10.02 -11.92
C ALA A 101 -12.55 -8.49 -11.81
N GLN A 102 -12.67 -7.95 -10.59
CA GLN A 102 -12.59 -6.50 -10.34
C GLN A 102 -11.20 -5.94 -10.69
N MET A 103 -10.13 -6.63 -10.31
CA MET A 103 -8.76 -6.25 -10.66
C MET A 103 -8.53 -6.26 -12.16
N TRP A 104 -9.05 -7.27 -12.87
CA TRP A 104 -9.00 -7.31 -14.33
C TRP A 104 -9.79 -6.17 -14.97
N ALA A 105 -10.98 -5.85 -14.45
CA ALA A 105 -11.79 -4.74 -14.96
C ALA A 105 -11.17 -3.35 -14.70
N LYS A 106 -10.35 -3.21 -13.65
CA LYS A 106 -9.59 -1.97 -13.39
C LYS A 106 -8.32 -1.88 -14.24
N TYR A 107 -7.55 -2.97 -14.31
CA TYR A 107 -6.15 -2.93 -14.73
C TYR A 107 -5.81 -3.77 -15.96
N GLY A 108 -6.75 -4.55 -16.49
CA GLY A 108 -6.58 -5.33 -17.71
C GLY A 108 -6.51 -4.46 -18.97
N ASP A 109 -6.50 -5.13 -20.13
CA ASP A 109 -6.36 -4.47 -21.44
C ASP A 109 -7.48 -3.45 -21.75
N ASP A 110 -8.69 -3.70 -21.25
CA ASP A 110 -9.84 -2.79 -21.36
C ASP A 110 -10.12 -2.05 -20.04
N GLY A 111 -9.12 -2.00 -19.15
CA GLY A 111 -9.25 -1.47 -17.80
C GLY A 111 -9.61 0.02 -17.77
N THR A 112 -10.36 0.43 -16.75
CA THR A 112 -10.86 1.81 -16.60
C THR A 112 -9.84 2.80 -16.02
N VAL A 113 -8.73 2.32 -15.46
CA VAL A 113 -7.76 3.16 -14.74
C VAL A 113 -6.39 3.18 -15.41
N GLN A 114 -5.74 2.02 -15.51
CA GLN A 114 -4.41 1.89 -16.10
C GLN A 114 -4.22 0.46 -16.62
N HIS A 115 -3.71 0.28 -17.83
CA HIS A 115 -3.53 -1.05 -18.43
C HIS A 115 -2.25 -1.72 -17.91
N LEU A 116 -2.25 -2.14 -16.65
CA LEU A 116 -1.06 -2.69 -15.97
C LEU A 116 -1.01 -4.22 -15.95
N LEU A 117 -2.10 -4.89 -16.32
CA LEU A 117 -2.23 -6.35 -16.32
C LEU A 117 -2.48 -6.87 -17.73
N VAL A 118 -1.92 -8.05 -18.01
CA VAL A 118 -2.22 -8.87 -19.18
C VAL A 118 -2.56 -10.29 -18.73
N ARG A 119 -3.27 -11.04 -19.57
CA ARG A 119 -3.52 -12.46 -19.31
C ARG A 119 -2.20 -13.26 -19.41
N LYS A 120 -2.10 -14.31 -18.60
CA LYS A 120 -1.00 -15.27 -18.68
C LYS A 120 -1.15 -16.17 -19.90
#